data_AF-A0A2M8NFY1-F1
#
_entry.id   AF-A0A2M8NFY1-F1
#
_cell.length_a   1.000
_cell.length_b   1.000
_cell.length_c   1.000
_cell.angle_alpha   90.00
_cell.angle_beta   90.00
_cell.angle_gamma   90.00
#
_symmetry.space_group_name_H-M   'P 1'
#
loop_
_entity.id
_entity.type
_entity.pdbx_description
1 polymer ?
#
loop_
_entity_poly.entity_id
_entity_poly.type
_entity_poly.pdbx_seq_one_letter_code
_entity_poly.pdbx_strand_id
1 'polypeptide(L)'
;EYIFYEEYHPDLKDWWWLFRVDSFLNAETSFPPVDSPVFAFTSSRAYINAVYLRGARMFHQLRADLGTDAFFDWLRRYANAGAGQIADAEMLWSLLSPLQLEATAATRSCYLFTG
;
A
#
# COMPACT_ATOMS: atom_id res chain seq x y z
N GLU A 1 -10.98 3.98 3.43
CA GLU A 1 -12.31 3.32 3.40
C GLU A 1 -12.31 2.05 4.27
N TYR A 2 -11.41 1.08 4.10
CA TYR A 2 -11.30 -0.09 5.01
C TYR A 2 -11.31 0.26 6.51
N ILE A 3 -10.49 1.23 6.94
CA ILE A 3 -10.39 1.65 8.35
C ILE A 3 -11.72 2.22 8.89
N PHE A 4 -12.52 2.86 8.04
CA PHE A 4 -13.86 3.31 8.43
C PHE A 4 -14.79 2.11 8.68
N TYR A 5 -14.77 1.09 7.83
CA TYR A 5 -15.52 -0.14 8.08
C TYR A 5 -14.99 -0.88 9.30
N GLU A 6 -13.68 -0.96 9.48
CA GLU A 6 -13.09 -1.59 10.67
C GLU A 6 -13.57 -0.94 11.98
N GLU A 7 -13.71 0.38 12.00
CA GLU A 7 -14.15 1.12 13.19
C GLU A 7 -15.67 1.09 13.41
N TYR A 8 -16.45 1.33 12.36
CA TYR A 8 -17.90 1.59 12.49
C TYR A 8 -18.78 0.42 12.07
N HIS A 9 -18.26 -0.51 11.26
CA HIS A 9 -18.99 -1.65 10.68
C HIS A 9 -18.09 -2.89 10.56
N PRO A 10 -17.54 -3.40 11.68
CA PRO A 10 -16.48 -4.42 11.67
C PRO A 10 -16.92 -5.74 11.04
N ASP A 11 -18.21 -6.04 11.04
CA ASP A 11 -18.84 -7.18 10.37
C ASP A 11 -18.77 -7.10 8.83
N LEU A 12 -18.61 -5.90 8.28
CA LEU A 12 -18.54 -5.65 6.84
C LEU A 12 -17.12 -5.45 6.31
N LYS A 13 -16.11 -5.27 7.17
CA LYS A 13 -14.76 -4.91 6.75
C LYS A 13 -14.12 -5.96 5.84
N ASP A 14 -14.32 -7.24 6.14
CA ASP A 14 -13.73 -8.35 5.38
C ASP A 14 -14.44 -8.54 4.04
N TRP A 15 -15.77 -8.44 4.02
CA TRP A 15 -16.55 -8.43 2.78
C TRP A 15 -16.13 -7.26 1.88
N TRP A 16 -15.99 -6.06 2.45
CA TRP A 16 -15.57 -4.87 1.72
C TRP A 16 -14.18 -5.07 1.11
N TRP A 17 -13.24 -5.64 1.87
CA TRP A 17 -11.88 -5.92 1.39
C TRP A 17 -11.89 -6.91 0.23
N LEU A 18 -12.60 -8.03 0.39
CA LEU A 18 -12.75 -9.05 -0.65
C LEU A 18 -13.31 -8.44 -1.94
N PHE A 19 -14.38 -7.64 -1.83
CA PHE A 19 -15.05 -7.03 -2.96
C PHE A 19 -14.20 -5.97 -3.66
N ARG A 20 -13.49 -5.12 -2.90
CA ARG A 20 -12.80 -3.94 -3.44
C ARG A 20 -11.35 -4.18 -3.82
N VAL A 21 -10.69 -5.14 -3.18
CA VAL A 21 -9.24 -5.39 -3.33
C VAL A 21 -9.00 -6.74 -3.96
N ASP A 22 -9.44 -7.81 -3.31
CA ASP A 22 -9.03 -9.17 -3.72
C ASP A 22 -9.71 -9.66 -5.00
N SER A 23 -10.97 -9.27 -5.23
CA SER A 23 -11.72 -9.64 -6.44
C SER A 23 -11.07 -9.15 -7.74
N PHE A 24 -10.28 -8.08 -7.68
CA PHE A 24 -9.63 -7.50 -8.86
C PHE A 24 -8.17 -7.97 -9.02
N LEU A 25 -7.48 -8.21 -7.90
CA LEU A 25 -6.08 -8.66 -7.94
C LEU A 25 -5.94 -10.15 -8.29
N ASN A 26 -6.96 -10.97 -8.01
CA ASN A 26 -6.94 -12.40 -8.34
C ASN A 26 -7.37 -12.69 -9.78
N ALA A 27 -8.01 -11.73 -10.46
CA ALA A 27 -8.57 -11.89 -11.81
C ALA A 27 -7.55 -11.65 -12.94
N GLU A 28 -6.44 -10.98 -12.66
CA GLU A 28 -5.41 -10.65 -13.66
C GLU A 28 -4.09 -11.30 -13.26
N THR A 29 -3.80 -12.45 -13.88
CA THR A 29 -2.47 -13.07 -13.80
C THR A 29 -1.48 -12.19 -14.56
N SER A 30 -0.66 -11.45 -13.82
CA SER A 30 0.44 -10.57 -14.24
C SER A 30 0.05 -9.14 -14.61
N PHE A 31 0.12 -8.25 -13.61
CA PHE A 31 0.17 -6.80 -13.84
C PHE A 31 1.61 -6.37 -14.15
N PRO A 32 1.79 -5.31 -14.97
CA PRO A 32 3.08 -4.63 -15.06
C PRO A 32 3.62 -4.23 -13.67
N PRO A 33 4.94 -4.10 -13.50
CA PRO A 33 5.54 -3.48 -12.31
C PRO A 33 4.85 -2.17 -11.94
N VAL A 34 4.75 -1.85 -10.65
CA VAL A 34 3.98 -0.67 -10.18
C VAL A 34 4.60 0.67 -10.60
N ASP A 35 5.89 0.66 -10.93
CA ASP A 35 6.69 1.76 -11.49
C ASP A 35 6.66 1.79 -13.03
N SER A 36 5.88 0.92 -13.67
CA SER A 36 5.68 0.97 -15.12
C SER A 36 5.06 2.30 -15.53
N PRO A 37 5.46 2.87 -16.68
CA PRO A 37 4.84 4.08 -17.18
C PRO A 37 3.34 3.88 -17.46
N VAL A 38 2.55 4.95 -17.33
CA VAL A 38 1.08 4.87 -17.46
C VAL A 38 0.59 4.30 -18.81
N PHE A 39 1.38 4.43 -19.87
CA PHE A 39 1.09 3.89 -21.20
C PHE A 39 1.38 2.38 -21.34
N ALA A 40 1.99 1.74 -20.34
CA ALA A 40 2.13 0.28 -20.28
C ALA A 40 0.82 -0.43 -19.91
N PHE A 41 -0.21 0.32 -19.50
CA PHE A 41 -1.50 -0.24 -19.10
C PHE A 41 -2.53 -0.10 -20.22
N THR A 42 -3.21 -1.20 -20.54
CA THR A 42 -4.20 -1.29 -21.62
C THR A 42 -5.51 -0.56 -21.31
N SER A 43 -5.74 -0.20 -20.04
CA SER A 43 -6.90 0.56 -19.60
C SER A 43 -6.66 1.22 -18.25
N SER A 44 -7.47 2.23 -17.91
CA SER A 44 -7.48 2.82 -16.55
C SER A 44 -7.76 1.77 -15.47
N ARG A 45 -8.55 0.73 -15.79
CA ARG A 45 -8.84 -0.36 -14.85
C ARG A 45 -7.60 -1.19 -14.55
N ALA A 46 -6.83 -1.55 -15.58
CA ALA A 46 -5.58 -2.29 -15.42
C ALA A 46 -4.57 -1.49 -14.58
N TYR A 47 -4.48 -0.18 -14.80
CA TYR A 47 -3.66 0.72 -13.98
C TYR A 47 -4.13 0.78 -12.51
N ILE A 48 -5.43 0.95 -12.26
CA ILE A 48 -5.98 0.97 -10.89
C ILE A 48 -5.71 -0.36 -10.18
N ASN A 49 -5.99 -1.48 -10.84
CA ASN A 49 -5.79 -2.80 -10.26
C ASN A 49 -4.30 -3.04 -9.95
N ALA A 50 -3.40 -2.69 -10.88
CA ALA A 50 -1.97 -2.84 -10.71
C ALA A 50 -1.39 -1.94 -9.62
N VAL A 51 -1.68 -0.64 -9.65
CA VAL A 51 -0.97 0.36 -8.82
C VAL A 51 -1.72 0.60 -7.51
N TYR A 52 -3.02 0.91 -7.58
CA TYR A 52 -3.77 1.31 -6.39
C TYR A 52 -4.05 0.13 -5.47
N LEU A 53 -4.47 -1.01 -6.01
CA LEU A 53 -4.84 -2.15 -5.16
C LEU A 53 -3.62 -2.88 -4.60
N ARG A 54 -2.52 -3.00 -5.36
CA ARG A 54 -1.24 -3.51 -4.81
C ARG A 54 -0.69 -2.58 -3.73
N GLY A 55 -0.73 -1.26 -3.95
CA GLY A 55 -0.37 -0.28 -2.93
C GLY A 55 -1.23 -0.39 -1.67
N ALA A 56 -2.55 -0.57 -1.82
CA ALA A 56 -3.46 -0.77 -0.69
C ALA A 56 -3.15 -2.05 0.10
N ARG A 57 -2.87 -3.18 -0.58
CA ARG A 57 -2.43 -4.41 0.10
C ARG A 57 -1.11 -4.22 0.85
N MET A 58 -0.13 -3.56 0.23
CA MET A 58 1.15 -3.26 0.87
C MET A 58 0.95 -2.41 2.12
N PHE A 59 0.23 -1.29 2.03
CA PHE A 59 -0.02 -0.42 3.19
C PHE A 59 -0.83 -1.11 4.29
N HIS A 60 -1.76 -2.01 3.94
CA HIS A 60 -2.50 -2.80 4.92
C HIS A 60 -1.57 -3.77 5.69
N GLN A 61 -0.67 -4.46 4.98
CA GLN A 61 0.30 -5.36 5.61
C GLN A 61 1.32 -4.58 6.46
N LEU A 62 1.83 -3.45 5.96
CA LEU A 62 2.72 -2.57 6.74
C LEU A 62 2.05 -2.08 8.03
N ARG A 63 0.74 -1.77 8.00
CA ARG A 63 0.00 -1.41 9.23
C ARG A 63 -0.06 -2.57 10.21
N ALA A 64 -0.23 -3.81 9.72
CA ALA A 64 -0.21 -4.99 10.57
C ALA A 64 1.18 -5.23 11.19
N ASP A 65 2.26 -5.05 10.41
CA ASP A 65 3.64 -5.21 10.88
C ASP A 65 4.05 -4.16 11.92
N LEU A 66 3.63 -2.91 11.71
CA LEU A 66 4.02 -1.77 12.56
C LEU A 66 3.09 -1.57 13.76
N GLY A 67 1.84 -2.01 13.66
CA GLY A 67 0.74 -1.55 14.51
C GLY A 67 0.18 -0.19 14.06
N THR A 68 -1.10 0.04 14.36
CA THR A 68 -1.88 1.18 13.86
C THR A 68 -1.26 2.54 14.21
N ASP A 69 -0.85 2.76 15.46
CA ASP A 69 -0.35 4.07 15.90
C ASP A 69 0.98 4.42 15.23
N ALA A 70 1.93 3.47 15.20
CA ALA A 70 3.23 3.67 14.56
C ALA A 70 3.10 3.86 13.04
N PHE A 71 2.15 3.14 12.41
CA PHE A 71 1.85 3.31 10.99
C PHE A 71 1.34 4.72 10.67
N PHE A 72 0.38 5.24 11.44
CA PHE A 72 -0.14 6.59 11.20
C PHE A 72 0.85 7.69 11.59
N ASP A 73 1.66 7.47 12.64
CA ASP A 73 2.77 8.36 12.96
C ASP A 73 3.76 8.49 11.79
N TRP A 74 4.13 7.36 11.19
CA TRP A 74 5.00 7.31 10.02
C TRP A 74 4.41 8.04 8.82
N LEU A 75 3.14 7.82 8.48
CA LEU A 75 2.47 8.53 7.39
C LEU A 75 2.38 10.04 7.63
N ARG A 76 2.13 10.46 8.88
CA ARG A 76 2.11 11.86 9.27
C ARG A 76 3.49 12.51 9.09
N ARG A 77 4.56 11.82 9.48
CA ARG A 77 5.95 12.29 9.27
C ARG A 77 6.27 12.40 7.79
N TYR A 78 5.83 11.45 6.96
CA TYR A 78 5.99 11.49 5.51
C TYR A 78 5.28 12.69 4.89
N ALA A 79 4.00 12.91 5.23
CA ALA A 79 3.23 14.06 4.75
C ALA A 79 3.88 15.40 5.12
N ASN A 80 4.42 15.52 6.34
CA ASN A 80 5.13 16.71 6.79
C ASN A 80 6.47 16.90 6.06
N ALA A 81 7.23 15.83 5.86
CA ALA A 81 8.51 15.89 5.15
C ALA A 81 8.33 16.27 3.68
N GLY A 82 7.28 15.77 3.03
CA GLY A 82 6.96 16.08 1.63
C GLY A 82 6.21 17.39 1.41
N ALA A 83 5.87 18.14 2.47
CA ALA A 83 5.07 19.36 2.34
C ALA A 83 5.77 20.40 1.47
N GLY A 84 5.09 20.83 0.39
CA GLY A 84 5.61 21.84 -0.54
C GLY A 84 6.67 21.34 -1.53
N GLN A 85 6.89 20.02 -1.63
CA GLN A 85 7.84 19.44 -2.57
C GLN A 85 7.31 18.13 -3.19
N ILE A 86 8.01 17.66 -4.24
CA ILE A 86 7.75 16.34 -4.82
C ILE A 86 8.43 15.32 -3.91
N ALA A 87 7.64 14.51 -3.20
CA ALA A 87 8.14 13.41 -2.40
C ALA A 87 8.39 12.16 -3.27
N ASP A 88 9.37 11.36 -2.89
CA ASP A 88 9.71 10.10 -3.54
C ASP A 88 9.62 8.91 -2.57
N ALA A 89 9.93 7.72 -3.08
CA ALA A 89 9.93 6.49 -2.30
C ALA A 89 11.05 6.45 -1.25
N GLU A 90 12.22 7.04 -1.54
CA GLU A 90 13.33 7.08 -0.59
C GLU A 90 12.95 7.86 0.67
N MET A 91 12.31 9.02 0.50
CA MET A 91 11.78 9.82 1.61
C MET A 91 10.80 9.01 2.46
N LEU A 92 9.87 8.27 1.84
CA LEU A 92 8.90 7.43 2.55
C LEU A 92 9.62 6.40 3.44
N TRP A 93 10.58 5.65 2.89
CA TRP A 93 11.26 4.57 3.61
C TRP A 93 12.29 5.07 4.64
N SER A 94 12.94 6.21 4.39
CA SER A 94 13.93 6.81 5.29
C SER A 94 13.37 7.20 6.66
N LEU A 95 12.04 7.33 6.77
CA LEU A 95 11.36 7.72 7.99
C LEU A 95 11.10 6.55 8.96
N LEU A 96 11.31 5.31 8.54
CA LEU A 96 11.23 4.15 9.44
C LEU A 96 12.46 4.08 10.35
N SER A 97 12.26 3.76 11.62
CA SER A 97 13.37 3.43 12.53
C SER A 97 14.01 2.08 12.15
N PRO A 98 15.23 1.76 12.64
CA PRO A 98 15.84 0.46 12.39
C PRO A 98 14.94 -0.73 12.78
N LEU A 99 14.21 -0.64 13.89
CA LEU A 99 13.27 -1.68 14.33
C LEU A 99 12.05 -1.79 13.40
N GLN A 100 11.55 -0.67 12.90
CA GLN A 100 10.42 -0.64 11.96
C GLN A 100 10.84 -1.16 10.58
N LEU A 101 12.07 -0.87 10.15
CA LEU A 101 12.65 -1.43 8.94
C LEU A 101 12.74 -2.96 9.03
N GLU A 102 13.20 -3.48 10.17
CA GLU A 102 13.25 -4.92 10.43
C GLU A 102 11.85 -5.54 10.44
N ALA A 103 10.91 -4.95 11.18
CA ALA A 103 9.53 -5.44 11.28
C ALA A 103 8.82 -5.51 9.92
N THR A 104 9.13 -4.59 9.00
CA THR A 104 8.51 -4.52 7.67
C THR A 104 9.32 -5.24 6.58
N ALA A 105 10.41 -5.92 6.92
CA ALA A 105 11.33 -6.49 5.92
C ALA A 105 10.65 -7.53 4.99
N ALA A 106 9.79 -8.39 5.54
CA ALA A 106 9.07 -9.40 4.77
C ALA A 106 8.07 -8.75 3.78
N THR A 107 7.25 -7.83 4.27
CA THR A 107 6.29 -7.07 3.45
C THR A 107 7.02 -6.27 2.36
N ARG A 108 8.06 -5.51 2.71
CA ARG A 108 8.86 -4.76 1.72
C ARG A 108 9.47 -5.68 0.67
N SER A 109 9.95 -6.86 1.06
CA SER A 109 10.48 -7.83 0.09
C SER A 109 9.40 -8.35 -0.87
N CYS A 110 8.16 -8.56 -0.40
CA CYS A 110 7.05 -9.00 -1.25
C CYS A 110 6.66 -7.97 -2.33
N TYR A 111 6.76 -6.67 -2.04
CA TYR A 111 6.28 -5.62 -2.94
C TYR A 111 7.38 -4.84 -3.67
N LEU A 112 8.59 -4.74 -3.11
CA LEU A 112 9.68 -3.94 -3.66
C LEU A 112 10.73 -4.77 -4.42
N PHE A 113 10.80 -6.09 -4.18
CA PHE A 113 11.55 -6.97 -5.07
C PHE A 113 10.68 -7.36 -6.25
N THR A 114 10.75 -6.56 -7.31
CA THR A 114 10.47 -7.02 -8.67
C THR A 114 11.82 -7.13 -9.36
N GLY A 115 12.21 -8.38 -9.68
CA GLY A 115 13.40 -8.64 -10.50
C GLY A 115 13.27 -8.09 -11.92
#